data_AF-A0A1F8LYZ3-F1
#
_entry.id   AF-A0A1F8LYZ3-F1
#
_cell.length_a   1.000
_cell.length_b   1.000
_cell.length_c   1.000
_cell.angle_alpha   90.00
_cell.angle_beta   90.00
_cell.angle_gamma   90.00
#
_symmetry.space_group_name_H-M   'P 1'
#
loop_
_entity.id
_entity.type
_entity.pdbx_description
1 polymer ?
#
loop_
_entity_poly.entity_id
_entity_poly.type
_entity_poly.pdbx_seq_one_letter_code
_entity_poly.pdbx_strand_id
1 'polypeptide(L)'
;MAYIRGIIIHVGIFVAAAFLIASPWLAQMVLPLRLSLAALFSIGAVLGLAGFWIRMADPSLRLLSTPDDYFSLALVTLFLASAAASAASIELLPAFWAISGVTMAYAPFGKIKHFIFFFYERVFVGLFFGRRGTLEWKHD
;
A
#
# COMPACT_ATOMS: atom_id res chain seq x y z
N MET A 1 16.31 -2.17 -8.61
CA MET A 1 15.75 -2.83 -7.40
C MET A 1 14.71 -1.98 -6.66
N ALA A 2 14.98 -0.71 -6.32
CA ALA A 2 14.01 0.14 -5.60
C ALA A 2 12.65 0.31 -6.31
N TYR A 3 12.65 0.43 -7.64
CA TYR A 3 11.43 0.54 -8.46
C TYR A 3 10.53 -0.69 -8.36
N ILE A 4 11.07 -1.88 -8.60
CA ILE A 4 10.32 -3.16 -8.53
C ILE A 4 9.74 -3.38 -7.13
N ARG A 5 10.55 -3.12 -6.09
CA ARG A 5 10.08 -3.15 -4.69
C ARG A 5 8.88 -2.22 -4.49
N GLY A 6 8.99 -0.99 -4.99
CA GLY A 6 7.91 -0.01 -4.97
C GLY A 6 6.63 -0.55 -5.60
N ILE A 7 6.71 -1.10 -6.82
CA ILE A 7 5.54 -1.68 -7.51
C ILE A 7 4.89 -2.78 -6.67
N ILE A 8 5.67 -3.76 -6.19
CA ILE A 8 5.12 -4.91 -5.46
C ILE A 8 4.41 -4.45 -4.18
N ILE A 9 5.00 -3.50 -3.46
CA ILE A 9 4.38 -2.92 -2.26
C ILE A 9 3.06 -2.23 -2.63
N HIS A 10 3.02 -1.40 -3.68
CA HIS A 10 1.79 -0.69 -4.08
C HIS A 10 0.69 -1.66 -4.51
N VAL A 11 1.02 -2.67 -5.32
CA VAL A 11 0.06 -3.73 -5.70
C VAL A 11 -0.47 -4.41 -4.44
N GLY A 12 0.42 -4.78 -3.51
CA GLY A 12 0.04 -5.35 -2.22
C GLY A 12 -0.93 -4.45 -1.45
N ILE A 13 -0.68 -3.14 -1.36
CA ILE A 13 -1.54 -2.17 -0.65
C ILE A 13 -2.91 -2.09 -1.29
N PHE A 14 -2.99 -1.95 -2.62
CA PHE A 14 -4.27 -1.86 -3.32
C PHE A 14 -5.09 -3.15 -3.15
N VAL A 15 -4.45 -4.31 -3.26
CA VAL A 15 -5.13 -5.60 -3.04
C VAL A 15 -5.52 -5.76 -1.57
N ALA A 16 -4.71 -5.32 -0.62
CA ALA A 16 -5.05 -5.35 0.81
C ALA A 16 -6.20 -4.39 1.16
N ALA A 17 -6.28 -3.24 0.50
CA ALA A 17 -7.42 -2.32 0.63
C ALA A 17 -8.72 -2.94 0.07
N ALA A 18 -8.65 -3.62 -1.07
CA ALA A 18 -9.79 -4.39 -1.58
C ALA A 18 -10.14 -5.56 -0.64
N PHE A 19 -9.12 -6.22 -0.08
CA PHE A 19 -9.29 -7.29 0.89
C PHE A 19 -9.96 -6.80 2.18
N LEU A 20 -9.64 -5.60 2.68
CA LEU A 20 -10.34 -5.00 3.82
C LEU A 20 -11.86 -4.97 3.60
N ILE A 21 -12.30 -4.54 2.41
CA ILE A 21 -13.72 -4.50 2.03
C ILE A 21 -14.30 -5.92 1.97
N ALA A 22 -13.57 -6.89 1.41
CA ALA A 22 -14.03 -8.27 1.25
C ALA A 22 -13.91 -9.12 2.54
N SER A 23 -13.13 -8.66 3.53
CA SER A 23 -12.76 -9.42 4.73
C SER A 23 -13.92 -9.85 5.64
N PRO A 24 -15.10 -9.18 5.69
CA PRO A 24 -16.27 -9.71 6.40
C PRO A 24 -16.73 -11.07 5.88
N TRP A 25 -16.42 -11.41 4.62
CA TRP A 25 -16.75 -12.68 3.98
C TRP A 25 -15.57 -13.65 3.90
N LEU A 26 -14.49 -13.41 4.66
CA LEU A 26 -13.28 -14.22 4.63
C LEU A 26 -13.54 -15.72 4.83
N ALA A 27 -14.47 -16.08 5.70
CA ALA A 27 -14.84 -17.49 5.96
C ALA A 27 -15.41 -18.22 4.73
N GLN A 28 -15.94 -17.47 3.76
CA GLN A 28 -16.53 -18.00 2.52
C GLN A 28 -15.50 -18.13 1.40
N MET A 29 -14.30 -17.57 1.57
CA MET A 29 -13.24 -17.66 0.57
C MET A 29 -12.61 -19.04 0.57
N VAL A 30 -12.42 -19.60 -0.62
CA VAL A 30 -11.73 -20.87 -0.80
C VAL A 30 -10.28 -20.78 -0.32
N LEU A 31 -9.77 -21.87 0.28
CA LEU A 31 -8.44 -21.92 0.87
C LEU A 31 -7.31 -21.50 -0.09
N PRO A 32 -7.28 -21.93 -1.38
CA PRO A 32 -6.23 -21.50 -2.30
C PRO A 32 -6.17 -19.98 -2.47
N LEU A 33 -7.32 -19.32 -2.60
CA LEU A 33 -7.39 -17.86 -2.71
C LEU A 33 -6.84 -17.18 -1.45
N ARG A 34 -7.23 -17.66 -0.26
CA ARG A 34 -6.73 -17.14 1.02
C ARG A 34 -5.20 -17.26 1.14
N LEU A 35 -4.65 -18.40 0.74
CA LEU A 35 -3.20 -18.63 0.76
C LEU A 35 -2.45 -17.77 -0.28
N SER A 36 -3.02 -17.59 -1.48
CA SER A 36 -2.45 -16.69 -2.49
C SER A 36 -2.42 -15.24 -2.01
N LEU A 37 -3.50 -14.77 -1.39
CA LEU A 37 -3.57 -13.44 -0.78
C LEU A 37 -2.56 -13.31 0.37
N ALA A 38 -2.51 -14.29 1.27
CA ALA A 38 -1.54 -14.31 2.37
C ALA A 38 -0.08 -14.24 1.87
N ALA A 39 0.25 -14.98 0.81
CA ALA A 39 1.57 -14.96 0.19
C ALA A 39 1.89 -13.59 -0.42
N LEU A 40 0.96 -13.01 -1.20
CA LEU A 40 1.11 -11.68 -1.80
C LEU A 40 1.37 -10.61 -0.72
N PHE A 41 0.54 -10.60 0.33
CA PHE A 41 0.65 -9.64 1.43
C PHE A 41 1.95 -9.83 2.22
N SER A 42 2.37 -11.08 2.44
CA SER A 42 3.64 -11.40 3.10
C SER A 42 4.83 -10.87 2.31
N ILE A 43 4.85 -11.06 0.99
CA ILE A 43 5.90 -10.50 0.13
C ILE A 43 5.92 -8.98 0.24
N GLY A 44 4.75 -8.33 0.16
CA GLY A 44 4.63 -6.88 0.33
C GLY A 44 5.16 -6.40 1.69
N ALA A 45 4.81 -7.08 2.78
CA ALA A 45 5.27 -6.76 4.13
C ALA A 45 6.79 -6.92 4.29
N VAL A 46 7.37 -8.01 3.78
CA VAL A 46 8.82 -8.24 3.79
C VAL A 46 9.55 -7.14 3.01
N LEU A 47 9.02 -6.76 1.85
CA LEU A 47 9.58 -5.68 1.05
C LEU A 47 9.43 -4.30 1.72
N GLY A 48 8.33 -4.06 2.43
CA GLY A 48 8.12 -2.87 3.26
C GLY A 48 9.15 -2.78 4.38
N LEU A 49 9.36 -3.88 5.10
CA LEU A 49 10.37 -4.01 6.15
C LEU A 49 11.79 -3.81 5.60
N ALA A 50 12.11 -4.41 4.45
CA ALA A 50 13.38 -4.18 3.76
C ALA A 50 13.56 -2.71 3.36
N GLY A 51 12.49 -2.06 2.90
CA GLY A 51 12.48 -0.62 2.62
C GLY A 51 12.78 0.22 3.86
N PHE A 52 12.21 -0.15 5.00
CA PHE A 52 12.43 0.50 6.29
C PHE A 52 13.89 0.34 6.73
N TRP A 53 14.43 -0.88 6.66
CA TRP A 53 15.83 -1.18 6.97
C TRP A 53 16.79 -0.38 6.09
N ILE A 54 16.59 -0.38 4.77
CA ILE A 54 17.41 0.37 3.82
C ILE A 54 17.40 1.87 4.15
N ARG A 55 16.25 2.42 4.55
CA ARG A 55 16.10 3.84 4.90
C ARG A 55 16.82 4.21 6.21
N MET A 56 17.04 3.25 7.10
CA MET A 56 17.87 3.46 8.30
C MET A 56 19.36 3.28 7.99
N ALA A 57 19.71 2.26 7.20
CA ALA A 57 21.10 1.91 6.93
C ALA A 57 21.79 2.91 5.99
N ASP A 58 21.12 3.33 4.92
CA ASP A 58 21.67 4.24 3.92
C ASP A 58 21.73 5.69 4.46
N PRO A 59 22.93 6.30 4.60
CA PRO A 59 23.07 7.66 5.13
C PRO A 59 22.39 8.72 4.26
N SER A 60 22.41 8.55 2.94
CA SER A 60 21.80 9.49 2.00
C SER A 60 20.28 9.44 2.10
N LEU A 61 19.69 8.25 2.20
CA LEU A 61 18.25 8.13 2.40
C LEU A 61 17.83 8.64 3.77
N ARG A 62 18.59 8.32 4.83
CA ARG A 62 18.30 8.79 6.18
C ARG A 62 18.31 10.32 6.27
N LEU A 63 19.27 10.98 5.61
CA LEU A 63 19.35 12.43 5.53
C LEU A 63 18.11 13.06 4.86
N LEU A 64 17.55 12.40 3.86
CA LEU A 64 16.36 12.85 3.13
C LEU A 64 15.04 12.41 3.79
N SER A 65 15.09 11.60 4.85
CA SER A 65 13.91 11.00 5.45
C SER A 65 13.30 11.90 6.52
N THR A 66 11.99 12.07 6.48
CA THR A 66 11.23 12.72 7.55
C THR A 66 10.67 11.68 8.54
N PRO A 67 10.29 12.07 9.77
CA PRO A 67 9.60 11.17 10.69
C PRO A 67 8.34 10.52 10.08
N ASP A 68 7.61 11.27 9.26
CA ASP A 68 6.46 10.79 8.50
C ASP A 68 6.83 9.68 7.48
N ASP A 69 8.01 9.70 6.87
CA ASP A 69 8.44 8.59 6.00
C ASP A 69 8.51 7.27 6.75
N TYR A 70 9.09 7.28 7.94
CA TYR A 70 9.22 6.08 8.77
C TYR A 70 7.86 5.65 9.29
N PHE A 71 7.06 6.59 9.80
CA PHE A 71 5.73 6.28 10.34
C PHE A 71 4.79 5.74 9.26
N SER A 72 4.67 6.43 8.11
CA SER A 72 3.86 5.98 6.98
C SER A 72 4.29 4.59 6.48
N LEU A 73 5.59 4.34 6.36
CA LEU A 73 6.11 3.04 5.91
C LEU A 73 5.86 1.94 6.93
N ALA A 74 6.03 2.21 8.24
CA ALA A 74 5.73 1.26 9.29
C ALA A 74 4.25 0.89 9.30
N LEU A 75 3.36 1.88 9.17
CA LEU A 75 1.92 1.68 9.17
C LEU A 75 1.46 0.84 7.98
N VAL A 76 1.95 1.15 6.78
CA VAL A 76 1.70 0.35 5.57
C VAL A 76 2.26 -1.07 5.68
N THR A 77 3.44 -1.24 6.29
CA THR A 77 4.04 -2.56 6.50
C THR A 77 3.21 -3.39 7.47
N LEU A 78 2.73 -2.80 8.57
CA LEU A 78 1.82 -3.45 9.52
C LEU A 78 0.47 -3.78 8.90
N PHE A 79 -0.06 -2.90 8.04
CA PHE A 79 -1.28 -3.15 7.29
C PHE A 79 -1.15 -4.40 6.40
N LEU A 80 -0.05 -4.52 5.64
CA LEU A 80 0.22 -5.71 4.83
C LEU A 80 0.48 -6.97 5.68
N ALA A 81 1.23 -6.85 6.77
CA ALA A 81 1.52 -7.98 7.64
C ALA A 81 0.25 -8.52 8.31
N SER A 82 -0.64 -7.64 8.77
CA SER A 82 -1.91 -8.03 9.37
C SER A 82 -2.92 -8.55 8.35
N ALA A 83 -2.92 -8.01 7.12
CA ALA A 83 -3.67 -8.59 6.00
C ALA A 83 -3.21 -10.02 5.70
N ALA A 84 -1.89 -10.27 5.67
CA ALA A 84 -1.32 -11.59 5.46
C ALA A 84 -1.75 -12.57 6.57
N ALA A 85 -1.63 -12.13 7.82
CA ALA A 85 -1.94 -12.93 8.99
C ALA A 85 -3.43 -13.27 9.06
N SER A 86 -4.32 -12.31 8.79
CA SER A 86 -5.77 -12.55 8.78
C SER A 86 -6.21 -13.44 7.61
N ALA A 87 -5.61 -13.28 6.41
CA ALA A 87 -5.88 -14.19 5.29
C ALA A 87 -5.53 -15.65 5.64
N ALA A 88 -4.41 -15.86 6.34
CA ALA A 88 -3.99 -17.18 6.82
C ALA A 88 -4.87 -17.70 7.98
N SER A 89 -5.21 -16.86 8.96
CA SER A 89 -6.03 -17.22 10.12
C SER A 89 -7.13 -16.20 10.39
N ILE A 90 -8.38 -16.65 10.34
CA ILE A 90 -9.56 -15.81 10.59
C ILE A 90 -9.58 -15.21 12.00
N GLU A 91 -8.92 -15.85 12.96
CA GLU A 91 -8.81 -15.37 14.35
C GLU A 91 -8.05 -14.05 14.45
N LEU A 92 -7.20 -13.73 13.46
CA LEU A 92 -6.41 -12.50 13.40
C LEU A 92 -7.13 -11.35 12.67
N LEU A 93 -8.36 -11.58 12.22
CA LEU A 93 -9.19 -10.58 11.56
C LEU A 93 -9.43 -9.31 12.41
N PRO A 94 -9.68 -9.39 13.74
CA PRO A 94 -9.83 -8.20 14.57
C PRO A 94 -8.57 -7.32 14.60
N ALA A 95 -7.38 -7.93 14.63
CA ALA A 95 -6.11 -7.20 14.59
C ALA A 95 -5.93 -6.49 13.25
N PHE A 96 -6.26 -7.16 12.14
CA PHE A 96 -6.26 -6.54 10.81
C PHE A 96 -7.22 -5.35 10.74
N TRP A 97 -8.44 -5.46 11.24
CA TRP A 97 -9.38 -4.33 11.25
C TRP A 97 -8.91 -3.16 12.11
N ALA A 98 -8.33 -3.41 13.28
CA ALA A 98 -7.79 -2.36 14.13
C ALA A 98 -6.66 -1.59 13.42
N ILE A 99 -5.68 -2.32 12.85
CA ILE A 99 -4.57 -1.72 12.10
C ILE A 99 -5.08 -0.98 10.86
N SER A 100 -6.05 -1.56 10.15
CA SER A 100 -6.71 -0.93 9.00
C SER A 100 -7.41 0.37 9.37
N GLY A 101 -8.14 0.39 10.49
CA GLY A 101 -8.79 1.59 11.01
C GLY A 101 -7.80 2.71 11.30
N VAL A 102 -6.68 2.40 11.97
CA VAL A 102 -5.61 3.38 12.21
C VAL A 102 -4.99 3.84 10.88
N THR A 103 -4.74 2.93 9.94
CA THR A 103 -4.14 3.23 8.64
C THR A 103 -5.03 4.17 7.83
N MET A 104 -6.33 3.87 7.74
CA MET A 104 -7.31 4.69 7.02
C MET A 104 -7.55 6.03 7.70
N ALA A 105 -7.60 6.07 9.04
CA ALA A 105 -7.73 7.32 9.79
C ALA A 105 -6.51 8.23 9.58
N TYR A 106 -5.30 7.66 9.47
CA TYR A 106 -4.08 8.42 9.22
C TYR A 106 -3.87 8.81 7.74
N ALA A 107 -4.42 8.01 6.82
CA ALA A 107 -4.21 8.14 5.38
C ALA A 107 -4.34 9.59 4.82
N PRO A 108 -5.32 10.42 5.20
CA PRO A 108 -5.44 11.77 4.64
C PRO A 108 -4.41 12.78 5.15
N PHE A 109 -3.74 12.50 6.29
CA PHE A 109 -2.89 13.47 6.99
C PHE A 109 -1.39 13.32 6.68
N GLY A 110 -0.94 12.10 6.38
CA GLY A 110 0.48 11.80 6.17
C GLY A 110 0.89 11.65 4.72
N LYS A 111 2.07 11.08 4.51
CA LYS A 111 2.56 10.70 3.18
C LYS A 111 1.69 9.67 2.48
N ILE A 112 0.88 8.89 3.20
CA ILE A 112 -0.06 7.93 2.61
C ILE A 112 -1.12 8.61 1.71
N LYS A 113 -1.40 9.91 1.87
CA LYS A 113 -2.48 10.62 1.16
C LYS A 113 -2.46 10.47 -0.37
N HIS A 114 -1.29 10.27 -0.97
CA HIS A 114 -1.18 10.03 -2.41
C HIS A 114 -1.96 8.78 -2.85
N PHE A 115 -2.13 7.79 -1.98
CA PHE A 115 -3.02 6.64 -2.21
C PHE A 115 -4.45 7.08 -2.51
N ILE A 116 -4.95 8.10 -1.82
CA ILE A 116 -6.30 8.66 -2.00
C ILE A 116 -6.32 9.55 -3.24
N PHE A 117 -5.36 10.46 -3.36
CA PHE A 117 -5.35 11.47 -4.42
C PHE A 117 -4.93 10.94 -5.79
N PHE A 118 -4.25 9.79 -5.87
CA PHE A 118 -3.76 9.22 -7.12
C PHE A 118 -4.86 9.13 -8.19
N PHE A 119 -6.04 8.62 -7.82
CA PHE A 119 -7.14 8.48 -8.78
C PHE A 119 -7.72 9.84 -9.17
N TYR A 120 -7.91 10.72 -8.19
CA TYR A 120 -8.44 12.06 -8.42
C TYR A 120 -7.54 12.87 -9.36
N GLU A 121 -6.23 12.90 -9.11
CA GLU A 121 -5.27 13.63 -9.93
C GLU A 121 -5.23 13.10 -11.36
N ARG A 122 -5.25 11.78 -11.56
CA ARG A 122 -5.22 11.19 -12.91
C ARG A 122 -6.48 11.52 -13.72
N VAL A 123 -7.65 11.43 -13.09
CA VAL A 123 -8.92 11.79 -13.74
C VAL A 123 -8.97 13.29 -14.03
N PHE A 124 -8.61 14.12 -13.06
CA PHE A 124 -8.60 15.58 -13.21
C PHE A 124 -7.66 16.02 -14.34
N VAL A 125 -6.41 15.55 -14.34
CA VAL A 125 -5.43 15.94 -15.37
C VAL A 125 -5.87 15.45 -16.76
N GLY A 126 -6.37 14.22 -16.87
CA GLY A 126 -6.87 13.68 -18.13
C GLY A 126 -8.05 14.48 -18.70
N LEU A 127 -9.01 14.85 -17.85
CA LEU A 127 -10.19 15.60 -18.27
C LEU A 127 -9.88 17.06 -18.61
N PHE A 128 -9.07 17.74 -17.80
CA PHE A 128 -8.83 19.18 -17.94
C PHE A 128 -7.71 19.51 -18.93
N PHE A 129 -6.61 18.76 -18.93
CA PHE A 129 -5.44 19.05 -19.77
C PHE A 129 -5.33 18.09 -20.96
N GLY A 130 -5.71 16.82 -20.79
CA GLY A 130 -5.67 15.83 -21.87
C GLY A 130 -6.66 16.16 -23.01
N ARG A 131 -7.90 16.51 -22.68
CA ARG A 131 -8.93 16.86 -23.69
C ARG A 131 -8.67 18.18 -24.42
N ARG A 132 -7.82 19.05 -23.87
CA ARG A 132 -7.51 20.38 -24.44
C ARG A 132 -6.25 20.37 -25.31
N GLY A 133 -5.60 19.22 -25.49
CA GLY A 133 -4.36 19.11 -26.26
C GLY A 133 -3.18 19.87 -25.67
N THR A 134 -3.28 20.38 -24.43
CA THR A 134 -2.21 21.16 -23.78
C THR A 134 -1.01 20.29 -23.38
N LEU A 135 -1.19 18.99 -23.35
CA LEU A 135 -0.12 18.00 -23.20
C LEU A 135 0.28 17.53 -24.61
N GLU A 136 0.94 18.40 -25.38
CA GLU A 136 1.48 18.01 -26.69
C GLU A 136 2.55 16.93 -26.50
N TRP A 137 2.33 15.75 -27.09
CA TRP A 137 3.41 14.81 -27.38
C TRP A 137 4.09 15.28 -28.66
N LYS A 138 5.31 15.84 -28.54
CA LYS A 138 6.16 16.04 -29.72
C LYS A 138 6.49 14.67 -30.31
N HIS A 139 5.94 14.40 -31.49
CA HIS A 139 6.41 13.33 -32.35
C HIS A 139 7.54 13.90 -33.20
N ASP A 140 8.77 13.73 -32.72
CA ASP A 140 9.99 13.91 -33.50
C ASP A 140 10.42 12.56 -34.09
#